data_AF-A0A2T2NPW5-F1
#
_entry.id   AF-A0A2T2NPW5-F1
#
_cell.length_a   1.000
_cell.length_b   1.000
_cell.length_c   1.000
_cell.angle_alpha   90.00
_cell.angle_beta   90.00
_cell.angle_gamma   90.00
#
_symmetry.space_group_name_H-M   'P 1'
#
loop_
_entity.id
_entity.type
_entity.pdbx_description
1 polymer ?
#
loop_
_entity_poly.entity_id
_entity_poly.type
_entity_poly.pdbx_seq_one_letter_code
_entity_poly.pdbx_strand_id
1 'polypeptide(L)'
;MSILPPICEDPYALAYRYQEYLKRKPLRRREAKNSYYENLLANQPNPPKDDESSRSRAIRYAKQNYECFYEIKDIDRIDQWLSEREAQSAQKD
;
A
#
# COMPACT_ATOMS: atom_id res chain seq x y z
N MET A 1 -14.42 3.41 11.18
CA MET A 1 -13.09 2.80 10.96
C MET A 1 -13.23 1.32 11.21
N SER A 2 -12.93 0.48 10.22
CA SER A 2 -12.92 -0.97 10.38
C SER A 2 -11.89 -1.34 11.45
N ILE A 3 -12.33 -2.09 12.46
CA ILE A 3 -11.43 -2.64 13.48
C ILE A 3 -10.58 -3.68 12.75
N LEU A 4 -9.32 -3.36 12.47
CA LEU A 4 -8.41 -4.31 11.85
C LEU A 4 -8.12 -5.45 12.83
N PRO A 5 -8.01 -6.69 12.32
CA PRO A 5 -7.62 -7.82 13.16
C PRO A 5 -6.26 -7.57 13.84
N PRO A 6 -6.00 -8.25 14.97
CA PRO A 6 -4.67 -8.29 15.56
C PRO A 6 -3.64 -8.72 14.51
N ILE A 7 -2.46 -8.09 14.48
CA ILE A 7 -1.42 -8.36 13.46
C ILE A 7 -1.06 -9.84 13.31
N CYS A 8 -1.07 -10.58 14.42
CA CYS A 8 -0.71 -12.00 14.41
C CYS A 8 -1.82 -12.90 13.87
N GLU A 9 -3.05 -12.38 13.77
CA GLU A 9 -4.25 -13.09 13.30
C GLU A 9 -4.67 -12.63 11.90
N ASP A 10 -4.05 -11.56 11.40
CA ASP A 10 -4.33 -10.99 10.10
C ASP A 10 -3.49 -11.67 9.00
N PRO A 11 -4.10 -12.44 8.08
CA PRO A 11 -3.38 -13.12 7.01
C PRO A 11 -2.68 -12.15 6.05
N TYR A 12 -3.10 -10.88 6.02
CA TYR A 12 -2.53 -9.85 5.15
C TYR A 12 -1.63 -8.87 5.92
N ALA A 13 -1.31 -9.09 7.20
CA ALA A 13 -0.49 -8.16 7.98
C ALA A 13 0.84 -7.78 7.30
N LEU A 14 1.48 -8.72 6.62
CA LEU A 14 2.73 -8.47 5.91
C LEU A 14 2.54 -7.62 4.64
N ALA A 15 1.33 -7.62 4.04
CA ALA A 15 1.04 -6.90 2.81
C ALA A 15 0.89 -5.39 3.01
N TYR A 16 0.38 -4.95 4.18
CA TYR A 16 0.08 -3.52 4.43
C TYR A 16 0.46 -2.98 5.81
N ARG A 17 0.90 -3.85 6.73
CA ARG A 17 1.34 -3.51 8.10
C ARG A 17 2.72 -4.07 8.41
N TYR A 18 3.58 -4.25 7.40
CA TYR A 18 4.88 -4.90 7.57
C TYR A 18 5.77 -4.20 8.60
N GLN A 19 5.79 -2.86 8.61
CA GLN A 19 6.57 -2.11 9.61
C GLN A 19 6.04 -2.31 11.04
N GLU A 20 4.72 -2.40 11.22
CA GLU A 20 4.13 -2.68 12.54
C GLU A 20 4.38 -4.13 12.95
N TYR A 21 4.36 -5.07 12.01
CA TYR A 21 4.75 -6.46 12.24
C TYR A 21 6.20 -6.55 12.74
N LEU A 22 7.15 -5.87 12.09
CA LEU A 22 8.56 -5.84 12.51
C LEU A 22 8.76 -5.20 13.89
N LYS A 23 7.93 -4.23 14.28
CA LYS A 23 7.97 -3.67 15.65
C LYS A 23 7.55 -4.69 16.71
N ARG A 24 6.56 -5.54 16.40
CA ARG A 24 6.08 -6.59 17.32
C ARG A 24 6.97 -7.82 17.33
N LYS A 25 7.58 -8.15 16.18
CA LYS A 25 8.52 -9.26 16.00
C LYS A 25 9.82 -8.72 15.39
N PRO A 26 10.70 -8.13 16.21
CA PRO A 26 11.97 -7.59 15.74
C PRO A 26 12.83 -8.66 15.08
N LEU A 27 13.55 -8.26 14.05
CA LEU A 27 14.53 -9.11 13.36
C LEU A 27 15.67 -9.50 14.30
N ARG A 28 16.23 -10.68 14.08
CA ARG A 28 17.45 -11.12 14.78
C ARG A 28 18.65 -10.31 14.31
N ARG A 29 19.73 -10.34 15.09
CA ARG A 29 20.99 -9.69 14.71
C ARG A 29 21.46 -10.21 13.35
N ARG A 30 21.67 -9.31 12.38
CA ARG A 30 22.09 -9.59 10.98
C ARG A 30 21.02 -10.22 10.08
N GLU A 31 19.79 -10.36 10.56
CA GLU A 31 18.68 -10.76 9.69
C GLU A 31 18.23 -9.56 8.86
N ALA A 32 18.12 -9.76 7.54
CA ALA A 32 17.65 -8.73 6.63
C ALA A 32 16.12 -8.69 6.62
N LYS A 33 15.55 -7.51 6.35
CA LYS A 33 14.13 -7.41 6.02
C LYS A 33 13.85 -8.17 4.72
N ASN A 34 12.68 -8.77 4.64
CA ASN A 34 12.16 -9.25 3.38
C ASN A 34 11.90 -8.08 2.43
N SER A 35 12.67 -8.01 1.34
CA SER A 35 12.62 -6.94 0.34
C SER A 35 11.30 -6.90 -0.43
N TYR A 36 10.63 -8.03 -0.61
CA TYR A 36 9.34 -8.08 -1.30
C TYR A 36 8.29 -7.25 -0.57
N TYR A 37 8.06 -7.53 0.71
CA TYR A 37 7.09 -6.79 1.51
C TYR A 37 7.52 -5.33 1.73
N GLU A 38 8.82 -5.05 1.84
CA GLU A 38 9.32 -3.68 1.97
C GLU A 38 9.00 -2.82 0.73
N ASN A 39 8.94 -3.42 -0.46
CA ASN A 39 8.71 -2.73 -1.72
C ASN A 39 7.25 -2.67 -2.17
N LEU A 40 6.33 -3.31 -1.44
CA LEU A 40 4.89 -3.16 -1.70
C LEU A 40 4.45 -1.72 -1.44
N LEU A 41 3.63 -1.18 -2.34
CA LEU A 41 3.11 0.18 -2.24
C LEU A 41 2.29 0.38 -0.96
N ALA A 42 1.53 -0.63 -0.55
CA ALA A 42 0.72 -0.58 0.67
C ALA A 42 1.58 -0.43 1.95
N ASN A 43 2.83 -0.91 1.94
CA ASN A 43 3.77 -0.80 3.05
C ASN A 43 4.61 0.49 3.02
N GLN A 44 4.49 1.32 1.98
CA GLN A 44 5.18 2.61 1.92
C GLN A 44 4.59 3.60 2.94
N PRO A 45 5.35 4.62 3.35
CA PRO A 45 4.83 5.72 4.17
C PRO A 45 3.59 6.36 3.56
N ASN A 46 2.66 6.82 4.40
CA ASN A 46 1.51 7.57 3.91
C ASN A 46 2.01 8.89 3.30
N PRO A 47 1.63 9.20 2.05
CA PRO A 47 2.00 10.47 1.43
C PRO A 47 1.27 11.64 2.09
N PRO A 48 1.76 12.89 1.92
CA PRO A 48 1.03 14.10 2.31
C PRO A 48 -0.36 14.12 1.68
N LYS A 49 -1.36 14.67 2.39
CA LYS A 49 -2.78 14.62 1.97
C LYS A 49 -3.08 15.39 0.69
N ASP A 50 -2.27 16.38 0.38
CA ASP A 50 -2.33 17.29 -0.75
C ASP A 50 -1.37 16.90 -1.90
N ASP A 51 -0.59 15.84 -1.72
CA ASP A 51 0.27 15.31 -2.78
C ASP A 51 -0.54 14.42 -3.73
N GLU A 52 -0.75 14.95 -4.93
CA GLU A 52 -1.46 14.33 -6.05
C GLU A 52 -0.52 13.71 -7.10
N SER A 53 0.77 13.54 -6.79
CA SER A 53 1.69 12.83 -7.68
C SER A 53 1.24 11.38 -7.92
N SER A 54 1.58 10.82 -9.08
CA SER A 54 1.24 9.44 -9.45
C SER A 54 1.65 8.42 -8.38
N ARG A 55 2.82 8.62 -7.75
CA ARG A 55 3.28 7.79 -6.64
C ARG A 55 2.34 7.88 -5.44
N SER A 56 1.94 9.09 -5.05
CA SER A 56 1.10 9.32 -3.88
C SER A 56 -0.32 8.81 -4.09
N ARG A 57 -0.89 8.98 -5.29
CA ARG A 57 -2.16 8.37 -5.70
C ARG A 57 -2.09 6.85 -5.65
N ALA A 58 -1.05 6.25 -6.24
CA ALA A 58 -0.85 4.81 -6.25
C ALA A 58 -0.67 4.21 -4.85
N ILE A 59 0.07 4.87 -3.94
CA ILE A 59 0.22 4.42 -2.55
C ILE A 59 -1.12 4.43 -1.82
N ARG A 60 -1.93 5.48 -1.96
CA ARG A 60 -3.26 5.56 -1.34
C ARG A 60 -4.17 4.44 -1.86
N TYR A 61 -4.19 4.24 -3.16
CA TYR A 61 -4.96 3.17 -3.79
C TYR A 61 -4.52 1.78 -3.30
N ALA A 62 -3.22 1.51 -3.28
CA ALA A 62 -2.68 0.24 -2.82
C ALA A 62 -2.99 -0.03 -1.34
N LYS A 63 -3.02 1.00 -0.48
CA LYS A 63 -3.42 0.83 0.93
C LYS A 63 -4.89 0.47 1.11
N GLN A 64 -5.76 0.92 0.20
CA GLN A 64 -7.18 0.54 0.19
C GLN A 64 -7.40 -0.85 -0.45
N ASN A 65 -6.49 -1.29 -1.32
CA ASN A 65 -6.57 -2.52 -2.09
C ASN A 65 -5.32 -3.40 -1.83
N TYR A 66 -4.97 -3.59 -0.54
CA TYR A 66 -3.71 -4.22 -0.15
C TYR A 66 -3.58 -5.68 -0.59
N GLU A 67 -4.71 -6.35 -0.81
CA GLU A 67 -4.83 -7.71 -1.35
C GLU A 67 -4.33 -7.84 -2.80
N CYS A 68 -4.12 -6.73 -3.51
CA CYS A 68 -3.59 -6.74 -4.88
C CYS A 68 -2.05 -6.75 -4.95
N PHE A 69 -1.35 -6.59 -3.82
CA PHE A 69 0.12 -6.65 -3.74
C PHE A 69 0.87 -5.77 -4.75
N TYR A 70 0.37 -4.56 -5.02
CA TYR A 70 1.01 -3.64 -5.97
C TYR A 70 2.42 -3.24 -5.56
N GLU A 71 3.33 -3.21 -6.53
CA GLU A 71 4.73 -2.84 -6.40
C GLU A 71 5.03 -1.47 -7.04
N ILE A 72 6.24 -0.94 -6.82
CA ILE A 72 6.69 0.33 -7.41
C ILE A 72 6.56 0.36 -8.94
N LYS A 73 6.82 -0.76 -9.62
CA LYS A 73 6.67 -0.89 -11.08
C LYS A 73 5.24 -0.71 -11.58
N ASP A 74 4.25 -0.83 -10.70
CA ASP A 74 2.83 -0.72 -11.04
C ASP A 74 2.30 0.71 -10.96
N ILE A 75 3.10 1.69 -10.51
CA ILE A 75 2.66 3.07 -10.28
C ILE A 75 2.00 3.67 -11.51
N ASP A 76 2.66 3.63 -12.67
CA ASP A 76 2.16 4.27 -13.89
C ASP A 76 0.85 3.64 -14.36
N ARG A 77 0.76 2.31 -14.27
CA ARG A 77 -0.46 1.56 -14.62
C ARG A 77 -1.62 1.92 -13.69
N ILE A 78 -1.38 2.01 -12.39
CA ILE A 78 -2.40 2.39 -11.41
C ILE A 78 -2.86 3.82 -11.65
N ASP A 79 -1.93 4.75 -11.85
CA ASP A 79 -2.22 6.16 -12.09
C ASP A 79 -3.06 6.37 -13.36
N GLN A 80 -2.73 5.64 -14.43
CA GLN A 80 -3.52 5.62 -15.65
C GLN A 80 -4.95 5.12 -15.38
N TRP A 81 -5.11 3.97 -14.72
CA TRP A 81 -6.43 3.43 -14.40
C TRP A 81 -7.28 4.35 -13.52
N LEU A 82 -6.65 5.03 -12.55
CA LEU A 82 -7.34 6.00 -11.70
C LEU A 82 -7.82 7.21 -12.52
N SER A 83 -6.96 7.74 -13.39
CA SER A 83 -7.31 8.87 -14.25
C SER A 83 -8.44 8.52 -15.24
N GLU A 84 -8.43 7.32 -15.81
CA GLU A 84 -9.51 6.82 -16.66
C GLU A 84 -10.84 6.69 -15.90
N ARG A 85 -10.81 6.19 -14.65
CA ARG A 85 -12.00 6.09 -13.80
C ARG A 85 -12.59 7.46 -13.45
N GLU A 86 -11.73 8.42 -13.10
CA GLU A 86 -12.14 9.80 -12.80
C GLU A 86 -12.80 10.47 -14.02
N ALA A 87 -12.21 10.29 -15.20
CA ALA A 87 -12.77 10.81 -16.46
C ALA A 87 -14.15 10.20 -16.77
N GLN A 88 -14.34 8.91 -16.49
CA GLN A 88 -15.63 8.23 -16.69
C GLN A 88 -16.70 8.68 -15.68
N SER A 89 -16.32 8.98 -14.42
CA SER A 89 -17.26 9.54 -13.45
C SER A 89 -17.71 10.95 -13.83
N ALA A 90 -16.80 11.80 -14.32
CA ALA A 90 -17.11 13.17 -14.70
C ALA A 90 -18.03 13.30 -15.93
N GLN A 91 -18.21 12.23 -16.70
CA GLN A 91 -19.13 12.20 -17.86
C GLN A 91 -20.55 11.72 -17.49
N LYS A 92 -20.76 11.26 -16.26
CA LYS A 92 -22.05 10.74 -15.78
C LYS A 92 -22.82 11.73 -14.89
N ASP A 93 -22.22 12.87 -14.59
CA ASP A 93 -22.81 14.02 -13.90
C ASP A 93 -23.21 15.11 -14.91
#